data_AF-A0A534PKZ7-F1
#
_entry.id   AF-A0A534PKZ7-F1
#
_cell.length_a   1.000
_cell.length_b   1.000
_cell.length_c   1.000
_cell.angle_alpha   90.00
_cell.angle_beta   90.00
_cell.angle_gamma   90.00
#
_symmetry.space_group_name_H-M   'P 1'
#
loop_
_entity.id
_entity.type
_entity.pdbx_description
1 polymer ?
#
loop_
_entity_poly.entity_id
_entity_poly.type
_entity_poly.pdbx_seq_one_letter_code
_entity_poly.pdbx_strand_id
1 'polypeptide(L)'
;MRPRGFTLLELLVVLGLMGATAATLAAQLPSQAGTEVETRVALRRTLEAIYGNGSGAGGFLGDVGRLPALEELVGRGDLPAAQRAQGIAAGWSGPYLESLPTDGWSRPLRLDPDGRLRSAGANGIFDDEDDLVAPAAPPLPRGNLGSLCVEVLLGKRALTAGEASVQIFSPDFSGSPAWVAASSRPDCAFFFAAAPAGKRLVMASGAGLSGFSAAVVPRGGSAAARIALDAAR
;
A
#
# COMPACT_ATOMS: atom_id res chain seq x y z
N MET A 1 33.78 -72.43 -13.72
CA MET A 1 33.33 -71.32 -14.59
C MET A 1 34.09 -70.07 -14.16
N ARG A 2 34.88 -69.45 -15.05
CA ARG A 2 35.60 -68.20 -14.72
C ARG A 2 34.60 -67.03 -14.78
N PRO A 3 34.50 -66.17 -13.75
CA PRO A 3 33.71 -64.95 -13.85
C PRO A 3 34.31 -64.08 -14.95
N ARG A 4 33.47 -63.67 -15.92
CA ARG A 4 33.86 -62.67 -16.90
C ARG A 4 34.00 -61.33 -16.18
N GLY A 5 35.22 -60.80 -16.13
CA GLY A 5 35.49 -59.47 -15.56
C GLY A 5 34.97 -58.39 -16.50
N PHE A 6 34.40 -57.34 -15.91
CA PHE A 6 33.98 -56.13 -16.63
C PHE A 6 35.16 -55.52 -17.38
N THR A 7 34.94 -55.12 -18.63
CA THR A 7 35.98 -54.44 -19.41
C THR A 7 35.98 -52.94 -19.14
N LEU A 8 37.14 -52.28 -19.27
CA LEU A 8 37.26 -50.82 -19.14
C LEU A 8 36.30 -50.07 -20.09
N LEU A 9 36.13 -50.58 -21.30
CA LEU A 9 35.26 -50.01 -22.32
C LEU A 9 33.78 -50.03 -21.87
N GLU A 10 33.36 -51.14 -21.28
CA GLU A 10 31.99 -51.35 -20.82
C GLU A 10 31.64 -50.39 -19.67
N LEU A 11 32.58 -50.16 -18.75
CA LEU A 11 32.40 -49.18 -17.68
C LEU A 11 32.37 -47.73 -18.21
N LEU A 12 33.17 -47.42 -19.24
CA LEU A 12 33.21 -46.09 -19.85
C LEU A 12 31.90 -45.76 -20.58
N VAL A 13 31.37 -46.71 -21.36
CA VAL A 13 30.08 -46.53 -22.04
C VAL A 13 28.94 -46.38 -21.03
N VAL A 14 28.94 -47.17 -19.95
CA VAL A 14 27.92 -47.08 -18.89
C VAL A 14 27.96 -45.72 -18.19
N LEU A 15 29.14 -45.22 -17.82
CA LEU A 15 29.27 -43.89 -17.21
C LEU A 15 28.88 -42.77 -18.19
N GLY A 16 29.19 -42.92 -19.48
CA GLY A 16 28.77 -41.98 -20.52
C GLY A 16 27.25 -41.93 -20.70
N LEU A 17 26.60 -43.10 -20.70
CA LEU A 17 25.14 -43.20 -20.75
C LEU A 17 24.49 -42.67 -19.47
N MET A 18 25.03 -42.99 -18.29
CA MET A 18 24.57 -42.42 -17.02
C MET A 18 24.68 -40.89 -17.03
N GLY A 19 25.81 -40.33 -17.49
CA GLY A 19 25.99 -38.89 -17.61
C GLY A 19 25.00 -38.24 -18.58
N ALA A 20 24.78 -38.84 -19.75
CA ALA A 20 23.81 -38.35 -20.73
C ALA A 20 22.37 -38.37 -20.19
N THR A 21 21.98 -39.43 -19.46
CA THR A 21 20.65 -39.51 -18.82
C THR A 21 20.51 -38.59 -17.60
N ALA A 22 21.56 -38.39 -16.81
CA ALA A 22 21.54 -37.46 -15.68
C ALA A 22 21.38 -36.01 -16.14
N ALA A 23 22.01 -35.62 -17.26
CA ALA A 23 21.90 -34.27 -17.82
C ALA A 23 20.47 -33.93 -18.28
N THR A 24 19.77 -34.88 -18.90
CA THR A 24 18.37 -34.67 -19.34
C THR A 24 17.39 -34.62 -18.17
N LEU A 25 17.62 -35.41 -17.12
CA LEU A 25 16.81 -35.39 -15.90
C LEU A 25 17.00 -34.09 -15.09
N ALA A 26 18.23 -33.58 -15.00
CA ALA A 26 18.51 -32.31 -14.33
C ALA A 26 17.80 -31.12 -15.00
N ALA A 27 17.65 -31.13 -16.32
CA ALA A 27 16.96 -30.08 -17.08
C ALA A 27 15.43 -30.08 -16.89
N GLN A 28 14.85 -31.16 -16.35
CA GLN A 28 13.40 -31.29 -16.12
C GLN A 28 12.97 -30.95 -14.69
N LEU A 29 13.93 -30.62 -13.80
CA LEU A 29 13.59 -30.14 -12.47
C LEU A 29 12.90 -28.77 -12.58
N PRO A 30 11.74 -28.56 -11.93
CA PRO A 30 11.12 -27.24 -11.88
C PRO A 30 12.13 -26.24 -11.30
N SER A 31 12.41 -25.17 -12.03
CA SER A 31 13.39 -24.19 -11.60
C SER A 31 12.82 -23.41 -10.42
N GLN A 32 13.33 -23.68 -9.21
CA GLN A 32 13.00 -22.90 -8.01
C GLN A 32 13.25 -21.40 -8.24
N ALA A 33 14.27 -21.08 -9.05
CA ALA A 33 14.55 -19.72 -9.49
C ALA A 33 13.37 -19.02 -10.20
N GLY A 34 12.55 -19.75 -10.97
CA GLY A 34 11.35 -19.20 -11.61
C GLY A 34 10.28 -18.83 -10.57
N THR A 35 10.06 -19.72 -9.61
CA THR A 35 9.06 -19.54 -8.54
C THR A 35 9.43 -18.42 -7.58
N GLU A 36 10.71 -18.29 -7.22
CA GLU A 36 11.20 -17.16 -6.41
C GLU A 36 11.05 -15.82 -7.14
N VAL A 37 11.30 -15.79 -8.46
CA VAL A 37 11.12 -14.58 -9.28
C VAL A 37 9.64 -14.18 -9.32
N GLU A 38 8.74 -15.13 -9.54
CA GLU A 38 7.29 -14.87 -9.52
C GLU A 38 6.84 -14.36 -8.15
N THR A 39 7.35 -14.95 -7.08
CA THR A 39 7.11 -14.49 -5.70
C THR A 39 7.57 -13.04 -5.48
N ARG A 40 8.77 -12.68 -5.95
CA ARG A 40 9.26 -11.30 -5.84
C ARG A 40 8.41 -10.30 -6.62
N VAL A 41 7.88 -10.71 -7.78
CA VAL A 41 6.94 -9.89 -8.57
C VAL A 41 5.64 -9.71 -7.79
N ALA A 42 5.08 -10.77 -7.21
CA ALA A 42 3.87 -10.72 -6.41
C ALA A 42 4.05 -9.82 -5.16
N LEU A 43 5.16 -9.97 -4.45
CA LEU A 43 5.53 -9.13 -3.30
C LEU A 43 5.59 -7.65 -3.69
N ARG A 44 6.28 -7.34 -4.79
CA ARG A 44 6.42 -5.95 -5.27
C ARG A 44 5.07 -5.33 -5.66
N ARG A 45 4.26 -6.04 -6.45
CA ARG A 45 2.93 -5.55 -6.87
C ARG A 45 2.03 -5.28 -5.66
N THR A 46 2.08 -6.18 -4.67
CA THR A 46 1.30 -6.02 -3.44
C THR A 46 1.79 -4.84 -2.60
N LEU A 47 3.11 -4.63 -2.48
CA LEU A 47 3.65 -3.44 -1.84
C LEU A 47 3.23 -2.15 -2.57
N GLU A 48 3.26 -2.13 -3.89
CA GLU A 48 2.79 -0.98 -4.69
C GLU A 48 1.29 -0.73 -4.48
N ALA A 49 0.47 -1.77 -4.31
CA ALA A 49 -0.95 -1.64 -3.95
C ALA A 49 -1.14 -1.04 -2.54
N ILE A 50 -0.29 -1.42 -1.57
CA ILE A 50 -0.36 -0.93 -0.19
C ILE A 50 0.14 0.52 -0.09
N TYR A 51 1.31 0.83 -0.65
CA TYR A 51 2.05 2.08 -0.43
C TYR A 51 2.00 3.07 -1.61
N GLY A 52 1.45 2.65 -2.74
CA GLY A 52 1.54 3.38 -4.01
C GLY A 52 2.95 3.33 -4.62
N ASN A 53 3.27 4.32 -5.45
CA ASN A 53 4.56 4.44 -6.15
C ASN A 53 5.74 4.92 -5.26
N GLY A 54 5.74 4.54 -3.97
CA GLY A 54 6.84 4.79 -3.03
C GLY A 54 6.79 6.11 -2.26
N SER A 55 5.80 6.98 -2.51
CA SER A 55 5.62 8.24 -1.77
C SER A 55 4.79 8.11 -0.50
N GLY A 56 4.10 6.97 -0.28
CA GLY A 56 3.15 6.79 0.82
C GLY A 56 1.89 7.68 0.70
N ALA A 57 1.79 8.45 -0.38
CA ALA A 57 0.66 9.33 -0.70
C ALA A 57 -0.36 8.67 -1.64
N GLY A 58 -0.17 7.40 -1.97
CA GLY A 58 -1.05 6.61 -2.83
C GLY A 58 -1.22 5.18 -2.29
N GLY A 59 -1.95 4.36 -3.05
CA GLY A 59 -2.33 3.02 -2.61
C GLY A 59 -3.30 3.02 -1.43
N PHE A 60 -3.52 1.85 -0.86
CA PHE A 60 -4.44 1.68 0.27
C PHE A 60 -4.05 2.56 1.47
N LEU A 61 -2.76 2.62 1.81
CA LEU A 61 -2.28 3.35 2.98
C LEU A 61 -2.51 4.85 2.83
N GLY A 62 -2.28 5.43 1.65
CA GLY A 62 -2.53 6.85 1.40
C GLY A 62 -4.01 7.21 1.44
N ASP A 63 -4.86 6.32 0.95
CA ASP A 63 -6.31 6.54 0.90
C ASP A 63 -7.00 6.34 2.25
N VAL A 64 -6.70 5.24 2.93
CA VAL A 64 -7.39 4.81 4.16
C VAL A 64 -6.64 5.26 5.43
N GLY A 65 -5.31 5.41 5.35
CA GLY A 65 -4.48 5.85 6.48
C GLY A 65 -4.03 4.75 7.44
N ARG A 66 -4.29 3.48 7.12
CA ARG A 66 -3.79 2.31 7.87
C ARG A 66 -3.32 1.21 6.92
N LEU A 67 -2.61 0.23 7.47
CA LEU A 67 -2.30 -0.99 6.73
C LEU A 67 -3.60 -1.77 6.43
N PRO A 68 -3.70 -2.41 5.26
CA PRO A 68 -4.84 -3.25 4.90
C PRO A 68 -4.74 -4.64 5.51
N ALA A 69 -5.87 -5.32 5.67
CA ALA A 69 -5.91 -6.77 5.50
C ALA A 69 -5.83 -7.08 3.98
N LEU A 70 -5.15 -8.13 3.55
CA LEU A 70 -4.87 -8.34 2.11
C LEU A 70 -6.14 -8.47 1.26
N GLU A 71 -7.24 -8.93 1.85
CA GLU A 71 -8.57 -8.98 1.25
C GLU A 71 -9.09 -7.58 0.86
N GLU A 72 -8.74 -6.55 1.63
CA GLU A 72 -9.16 -5.16 1.40
C GLU A 72 -8.48 -4.51 0.20
N LEU A 73 -7.41 -5.14 -0.31
CA LEU A 73 -6.77 -4.74 -1.56
C LEU A 73 -7.60 -5.15 -2.78
N VAL A 74 -8.41 -6.21 -2.66
CA VAL A 74 -9.22 -6.77 -3.75
C VAL A 74 -10.65 -6.28 -3.70
N GLY A 75 -11.18 -6.03 -2.50
CA GLY A 75 -12.55 -5.58 -2.31
C GLY A 75 -12.67 -4.60 -1.14
N ARG A 76 -13.72 -3.78 -1.18
CA ARG A 76 -13.94 -2.78 -0.12
C ARG A 76 -14.29 -3.41 1.25
N GLY A 77 -14.90 -4.59 1.26
CA GLY A 77 -15.45 -5.18 2.50
C GLY A 77 -16.35 -4.19 3.23
N ASP A 78 -16.11 -4.03 4.53
CA ASP A 78 -16.82 -3.11 5.42
C ASP A 78 -16.28 -1.66 5.40
N LEU A 79 -15.29 -1.36 4.55
CA LEU A 79 -14.77 0.01 4.45
C LEU A 79 -15.87 0.96 3.97
N PRO A 80 -15.92 2.20 4.51
CA PRO A 80 -16.86 3.19 4.03
C PRO A 80 -16.62 3.47 2.55
N ALA A 81 -17.72 3.70 1.81
CA ALA A 81 -17.62 4.10 0.42
C ALA A 81 -16.80 5.40 0.30
N ALA A 82 -15.94 5.48 -0.72
CA ALA A 82 -15.30 6.75 -1.04
C ALA A 82 -16.39 7.79 -1.29
N GLN A 83 -16.27 8.90 -0.57
CA GLN A 83 -17.18 10.01 -0.74
C GLN A 83 -16.61 10.95 -1.79
N ARG A 84 -17.51 11.50 -2.60
CA ARG A 84 -17.17 12.42 -3.66
C ARG A 84 -17.82 13.77 -3.38
N ALA A 85 -17.02 14.82 -3.36
CA ALA A 85 -17.50 16.19 -3.43
C ALA A 85 -16.95 16.81 -4.72
N GLN A 86 -17.85 17.30 -5.58
CA GLN A 86 -17.52 18.00 -6.82
C GLN A 86 -16.43 17.29 -7.67
N GLY A 87 -16.51 15.96 -7.75
CA GLY A 87 -15.59 15.10 -8.53
C GLY A 87 -14.33 14.63 -7.80
N ILE A 88 -14.03 15.12 -6.59
CA ILE A 88 -12.87 14.68 -5.80
C ILE A 88 -13.30 13.58 -4.82
N ALA A 89 -12.67 12.40 -4.94
CA ALA A 89 -12.88 11.27 -4.05
C ALA A 89 -11.93 11.29 -2.83
N ALA A 90 -12.49 11.09 -1.63
CA ALA A 90 -11.76 10.83 -0.40
C ALA A 90 -12.21 9.48 0.21
N GLY A 91 -11.27 8.75 0.80
CA GLY A 91 -11.48 7.37 1.26
C GLY A 91 -10.92 6.34 0.27
N TRP A 92 -11.41 5.10 0.36
CA TRP A 92 -10.92 3.95 -0.42
C TRP A 92 -11.13 4.12 -1.94
N SER A 93 -10.03 4.13 -2.70
CA SER A 93 -10.06 4.27 -4.18
C SER A 93 -9.88 2.94 -4.92
N GLY A 94 -9.90 1.81 -4.22
CA GLY A 94 -9.66 0.50 -4.81
C GLY A 94 -10.76 0.02 -5.78
N PRO A 95 -10.69 -1.24 -6.23
CA PRO A 95 -9.72 -2.25 -5.80
C PRO A 95 -8.30 -1.94 -6.27
N TYR A 96 -7.31 -2.28 -5.45
CA TYR A 96 -5.88 -2.06 -5.74
C TYR A 96 -5.22 -3.30 -6.36
N LEU A 97 -5.85 -4.47 -6.21
CA LEU A 97 -5.47 -5.74 -6.82
C LEU A 97 -6.71 -6.40 -7.44
N GLU A 98 -6.50 -7.18 -8.50
CA GLU A 98 -7.57 -7.93 -9.16
C GLU A 98 -7.96 -9.21 -8.40
N SER A 99 -7.02 -9.77 -7.62
CA SER A 99 -7.20 -11.00 -6.85
C SER A 99 -6.27 -11.03 -5.64
N LEU A 100 -6.53 -11.95 -4.71
CA LEU A 100 -5.70 -12.11 -3.52
C LEU A 100 -4.28 -12.50 -3.93
N PRO A 101 -3.25 -11.77 -3.46
CA PRO A 101 -1.89 -12.03 -3.89
C PRO A 101 -1.39 -13.33 -3.27
N THR A 102 -0.82 -14.18 -4.12
CA THR A 102 -0.13 -15.41 -3.73
C THR A 102 1.32 -15.36 -4.23
N ASP A 103 2.18 -16.16 -3.61
CA ASP A 103 3.53 -16.38 -4.09
C ASP A 103 3.57 -17.35 -5.29
N GLY A 104 4.76 -17.61 -5.82
CA GLY A 104 4.92 -18.53 -6.96
C GLY A 104 4.56 -19.99 -6.64
N TRP A 105 4.47 -20.36 -5.35
CA TRP A 105 3.98 -21.66 -4.90
C TRP A 105 2.46 -21.66 -4.65
N SER A 106 1.76 -20.60 -5.10
CA SER A 106 0.33 -20.40 -4.91
C SER A 106 -0.09 -20.33 -3.44
N ARG A 107 0.81 -19.93 -2.54
CA ARG A 107 0.54 -19.74 -1.12
C ARG A 107 0.25 -18.27 -0.81
N PRO A 108 -0.60 -17.99 0.20
CA PRO A 108 -0.91 -16.61 0.56
C PRO A 108 0.31 -15.89 1.11
N LEU A 109 0.42 -14.60 0.78
CA LEU A 109 1.40 -13.71 1.40
C LEU A 109 0.95 -13.32 2.81
N ARG A 110 1.90 -12.93 3.67
CA ARG A 110 1.64 -12.37 4.99
C ARG A 110 2.11 -10.92 5.05
N LEU A 111 1.25 -10.02 5.52
CA LEU A 111 1.61 -8.65 5.86
C LEU A 111 1.85 -8.58 7.37
N ASP A 112 3.07 -8.25 7.76
CA ASP A 112 3.47 -8.10 9.15
C ASP A 112 2.97 -6.76 9.72
N PRO A 113 2.79 -6.64 11.05
CA PRO A 113 2.33 -5.40 11.68
C PRO A 113 3.23 -4.17 11.45
N ASP A 114 4.51 -4.40 11.12
CA ASP A 114 5.48 -3.35 10.79
C ASP A 114 5.42 -2.91 9.31
N GLY A 115 4.54 -3.52 8.51
CA GLY A 115 4.35 -3.21 7.10
C GLY A 115 5.22 -4.02 6.14
N ARG A 116 5.97 -5.02 6.63
CA ARG A 116 6.73 -5.92 5.77
C ARG A 116 5.83 -7.00 5.19
N LEU A 117 6.00 -7.26 3.90
CA LEU A 117 5.28 -8.31 3.20
C LEU A 117 6.22 -9.50 2.98
N ARG A 118 5.75 -10.72 3.25
CA ARG A 118 6.55 -11.94 3.11
C ARG A 118 5.79 -13.11 2.50
N SER A 119 6.53 -14.02 1.88
CA SER A 119 6.12 -15.36 1.46
C SER A 119 6.83 -16.39 2.34
N ALA A 120 6.14 -17.49 2.64
CA ALA A 120 6.62 -18.63 3.43
C ALA A 120 7.56 -19.58 2.64
N GLY A 121 8.13 -19.11 1.53
CA GLY A 121 9.08 -19.88 0.74
C GLY A 121 8.53 -21.19 0.16
N ALA A 122 9.45 -22.10 -0.14
CA ALA A 122 9.17 -23.37 -0.79
C ALA A 122 8.58 -24.40 0.18
N ASN A 123 8.89 -24.33 1.47
CA ASN A 123 8.37 -25.25 2.47
C ASN A 123 6.97 -24.85 3.02
N GLY A 124 6.59 -23.58 2.92
CA GLY A 124 5.28 -23.07 3.31
C GLY A 124 5.17 -22.77 4.80
N ILE A 125 6.30 -22.74 5.50
CA ILE A 125 6.44 -22.42 6.91
C ILE A 125 6.96 -20.98 6.96
N PHE A 126 6.23 -20.10 7.64
CA PHE A 126 6.71 -18.74 7.82
C PHE A 126 7.75 -18.68 8.94
N ASP A 127 8.55 -17.61 8.90
CA ASP A 127 9.48 -17.24 9.96
C ASP A 127 10.69 -18.18 10.07
N ASP A 128 11.12 -18.76 8.94
CA ASP A 128 12.33 -19.57 8.81
C ASP A 128 13.30 -19.03 7.73
N GLU A 129 14.24 -19.86 7.27
CA GLU A 129 15.34 -19.44 6.39
C GLU A 129 14.96 -19.24 4.92
N ASP A 130 13.89 -19.88 4.41
CA ASP A 130 13.47 -19.74 3.01
C ASP A 130 12.37 -18.69 2.79
N ASP A 131 11.99 -17.96 3.84
CA ASP A 131 11.12 -16.79 3.76
C ASP A 131 11.65 -15.75 2.75
N LEU A 132 10.78 -15.39 1.80
CA LEU A 132 11.04 -14.28 0.88
C LEU A 132 10.35 -13.03 1.39
N VAL A 133 11.15 -12.10 1.91
CA VAL A 133 10.66 -10.81 2.42
C VAL A 133 10.82 -9.74 1.36
N ALA A 134 9.76 -8.96 1.15
CA ALA A 134 9.78 -7.83 0.24
C ALA A 134 10.78 -6.74 0.72
N PRO A 135 11.29 -5.88 -0.17
CA PRO A 135 12.15 -4.76 0.22
C PRO A 135 11.54 -3.93 1.34
N ALA A 136 12.38 -3.33 2.18
CA ALA A 136 11.92 -2.50 3.29
C ALA A 136 10.98 -1.38 2.79
N ALA A 137 9.74 -1.41 3.28
CA ALA A 137 8.81 -0.32 3.08
C ALA A 137 9.27 0.94 3.86
N PRO A 138 8.84 2.15 3.45
CA PRO A 138 9.06 3.35 4.26
C PRO A 138 8.59 3.11 5.69
N PRO A 139 9.34 3.58 6.71
CA PRO A 139 8.96 3.37 8.10
C PRO A 139 7.55 3.95 8.33
N LEU A 140 6.66 3.11 8.85
CA LEU A 140 5.30 3.53 9.15
C LEU A 140 5.33 4.57 10.25
N PRO A 141 4.77 5.77 10.01
CA PRO A 141 4.74 6.77 11.05
C PRO A 141 3.64 6.38 12.08
N ARG A 142 3.82 6.80 13.34
CA ARG A 142 3.15 6.15 14.49
C ARG A 142 1.74 6.69 14.72
N GLY A 143 0.82 5.83 15.17
CA GLY A 143 -0.55 6.21 15.53
C GLY A 143 -1.52 6.25 14.35
N ASN A 144 -2.72 6.80 14.54
CA ASN A 144 -3.78 6.86 13.50
C ASN A 144 -4.22 8.29 13.17
N LEU A 145 -3.57 9.29 13.77
CA LEU A 145 -3.89 10.71 13.65
C LEU A 145 -2.61 11.46 13.28
N GLY A 146 -2.72 12.51 12.49
CA GLY A 146 -1.64 13.45 12.18
C GLY A 146 -2.11 14.89 12.34
N SER A 147 -1.19 15.83 12.16
CA SER A 147 -1.54 17.25 12.10
C SER A 147 -1.73 17.70 10.65
N LEU A 148 -2.63 18.65 10.42
CA LEU A 148 -2.89 19.22 9.10
C LEU A 148 -2.98 20.74 9.20
N CYS A 149 -2.16 21.44 8.43
CA CYS A 149 -2.29 22.87 8.21
C CYS A 149 -2.95 23.15 6.86
N VAL A 150 -3.96 24.01 6.84
CA VAL A 150 -4.70 24.37 5.62
C VAL A 150 -4.53 25.85 5.35
N GLU A 151 -4.11 26.17 4.13
CA GLU A 151 -4.05 27.54 3.63
C GLU A 151 -5.22 27.76 2.67
N VAL A 152 -6.06 28.74 2.99
CA VAL A 152 -7.21 29.12 2.16
C VAL A 152 -6.85 30.36 1.38
N LEU A 153 -7.02 30.32 0.06
CA LEU A 153 -6.64 31.38 -0.87
C LEU A 153 -7.88 32.00 -1.52
N LEU A 154 -7.93 33.32 -1.56
CA LEU A 154 -8.81 34.08 -2.45
C LEU A 154 -7.95 34.79 -3.48
N GLY A 155 -7.95 34.29 -4.72
CA GLY A 155 -6.95 34.67 -5.71
C GLY A 155 -5.54 34.31 -5.24
N LYS A 156 -4.69 35.32 -5.01
CA LYS A 156 -3.30 35.14 -4.51
C LYS A 156 -3.15 35.42 -3.01
N ARG A 157 -4.24 35.74 -2.30
CA ARG A 157 -4.20 36.17 -0.90
C ARG A 157 -4.62 35.04 0.02
N ALA A 158 -3.81 34.77 1.05
CA ALA A 158 -4.19 33.87 2.14
C ALA A 158 -5.25 34.53 3.04
N LEU A 159 -6.29 33.77 3.37
CA LEU A 159 -7.37 34.17 4.26
C LEU A 159 -7.04 33.84 5.72
N THR A 160 -7.56 34.67 6.62
CA THR A 160 -7.46 34.46 8.07
C THR A 160 -8.67 33.70 8.62
N ALA A 161 -8.56 33.20 9.86
CA ALA A 161 -9.66 32.50 10.54
C ALA A 161 -10.93 33.35 10.76
N GLY A 162 -10.85 34.68 10.59
CA GLY A 162 -12.02 35.57 10.62
C GLY A 162 -12.72 35.74 9.27
N GLU A 163 -12.10 35.31 8.18
CA GLU A 163 -12.60 35.51 6.81
C GLU A 163 -13.19 34.23 6.19
N ALA A 164 -12.78 33.07 6.68
CA ALA A 164 -13.25 31.78 6.21
C ALA A 164 -13.36 30.78 7.37
N SER A 165 -14.10 29.70 7.11
CA SER A 165 -14.15 28.51 7.96
C SER A 165 -13.64 27.31 7.17
N VAL A 166 -12.93 26.41 7.84
CA VAL A 166 -12.43 25.17 7.24
C VAL A 166 -12.92 24.00 8.06
N GLN A 167 -13.41 22.97 7.38
CA GLN A 167 -13.82 21.72 8.01
C GLN A 167 -13.19 20.55 7.28
N ILE A 168 -12.74 19.55 8.04
CA ILE A 168 -12.37 18.26 7.47
C ILE A 168 -13.56 17.32 7.58
N PHE A 169 -13.79 16.63 6.47
CA PHE A 169 -14.61 15.46 6.42
C PHE A 169 -13.72 14.24 6.68
N SER A 170 -14.06 13.46 7.72
CA SER A 170 -13.52 12.12 7.88
C SER A 170 -14.63 11.11 7.66
N PRO A 171 -14.49 10.17 6.69
CA PRO A 171 -15.27 8.95 6.74
C PRO A 171 -14.80 8.21 8.00
N ASP A 172 -15.57 8.26 9.07
CA ASP A 172 -15.35 7.36 10.18
C ASP A 172 -15.84 5.95 9.77
N PHE A 173 -15.17 4.92 10.30
CA PHE A 173 -15.58 3.53 10.07
C PHE A 173 -16.92 3.20 10.75
N SER A 174 -17.51 4.15 11.48
CA SER A 174 -18.84 4.09 12.12
C SER A 174 -19.99 4.52 11.20
N GLY A 175 -19.72 5.00 9.98
CA GLY A 175 -20.77 5.32 9.00
C GLY A 175 -21.54 6.61 9.27
N SER A 176 -21.05 7.48 10.16
CA SER A 176 -21.65 8.77 10.48
C SER A 176 -20.63 9.89 10.20
N PRO A 177 -20.75 10.59 9.07
CA PRO A 177 -19.77 11.61 8.71
C PRO A 177 -19.61 12.68 9.79
N ALA A 178 -18.43 12.77 10.39
CA ALA A 178 -18.10 13.80 11.35
C ALA A 178 -17.36 14.95 10.65
N TRP A 179 -17.98 16.14 10.70
CA TRP A 179 -17.33 17.39 10.32
C TRP A 179 -16.59 17.96 11.52
N VAL A 180 -15.27 18.11 11.39
CA VAL A 180 -14.45 18.74 12.43
C VAL A 180 -13.99 20.09 11.90
N ALA A 181 -14.25 21.15 12.66
CA ALA A 181 -13.81 22.50 12.33
C ALA A 181 -12.33 22.71 12.67
N ALA A 182 -11.64 23.50 11.86
CA ALA A 182 -10.27 23.89 12.12
C ALA A 182 -10.17 24.79 13.36
N SER A 183 -9.10 24.60 14.14
CA SER A 183 -8.61 25.58 15.11
C SER A 183 -7.69 26.60 14.43
N SER A 184 -7.31 27.67 15.11
CA SER A 184 -6.31 28.63 14.61
C SER A 184 -5.07 28.66 15.49
N ARG A 185 -3.90 28.84 14.88
CA ARG A 185 -2.61 29.04 15.55
C ARG A 185 -1.81 30.15 14.87
N PRO A 186 -0.80 30.76 15.52
CA PRO A 186 -0.02 31.84 14.93
C PRO A 186 0.70 31.46 13.61
N ASP A 187 1.10 30.20 13.48
CA ASP A 187 1.81 29.63 12.33
C ASP A 187 0.87 29.06 11.25
N CYS A 188 -0.41 28.88 11.56
CA CYS A 188 -1.39 28.28 10.66
C CYS A 188 -2.81 28.72 11.01
N ALA A 189 -3.42 29.50 10.10
CA ALA A 189 -4.76 30.04 10.30
C ALA A 189 -5.84 28.97 10.46
N PHE A 190 -5.69 27.82 9.79
CA PHE A 190 -6.62 26.70 9.84
C PHE A 190 -5.87 25.40 10.12
N PHE A 191 -5.90 24.98 11.38
CA PHE A 191 -5.09 23.90 11.89
C PHE A 191 -5.93 22.79 12.52
N PHE A 192 -5.55 21.55 12.21
CA PHE A 192 -6.03 20.34 12.86
C PHE A 192 -4.89 19.69 13.61
N ALA A 193 -5.00 19.60 14.93
CA ALA A 193 -4.00 18.94 15.77
C ALA A 193 -4.02 17.41 15.62
N ALA A 194 -5.21 16.85 15.34
CA ALA A 194 -5.47 15.42 15.36
C ALA A 194 -6.44 15.03 14.22
N ALA A 195 -6.03 15.27 12.98
CA ALA A 195 -6.75 14.82 11.80
C ALA A 195 -6.55 13.31 11.58
N PRO A 196 -7.59 12.53 11.27
CA PRO A 196 -7.44 11.11 10.95
C PRO A 196 -6.48 10.91 9.76
N ALA A 197 -5.56 9.96 9.86
CA ALA A 197 -4.60 9.66 8.79
C ALA A 197 -5.29 9.12 7.54
N GLY A 198 -4.72 9.32 6.35
CA GLY A 198 -5.31 8.95 5.06
C GLY A 198 -5.81 10.16 4.29
N LYS A 199 -6.52 9.91 3.18
CA LYS A 199 -7.04 10.97 2.32
C LYS A 199 -8.30 11.58 2.93
N ARG A 200 -8.28 12.89 3.15
CA ARG A 200 -9.35 13.66 3.78
C ARG A 200 -9.88 14.71 2.82
N LEU A 201 -11.19 14.80 2.72
CA LEU A 201 -11.84 15.90 2.03
C LEU A 201 -11.84 17.10 2.97
N VAL A 202 -11.22 18.18 2.53
CA VAL A 202 -11.12 19.44 3.27
C VAL A 202 -11.97 20.45 2.52
N MET A 203 -12.90 21.09 3.22
CA MET A 203 -13.76 22.13 2.64
C MET A 203 -13.49 23.45 3.34
N ALA A 204 -13.49 24.52 2.55
CA ALA A 204 -13.39 25.88 3.03
C ALA A 204 -14.57 26.69 2.50
N SER A 205 -15.10 27.60 3.31
CA SER A 205 -16.16 28.51 2.92
C SER A 205 -15.98 29.88 3.58
N GLY A 206 -16.33 30.95 2.86
CA GLY A 206 -16.19 32.32 3.35
C GLY A 206 -16.77 33.33 2.36
N ALA A 207 -17.47 34.35 2.85
CA ALA A 207 -18.07 35.42 2.04
C ALA A 207 -18.92 34.96 0.83
N GLY A 208 -19.68 33.87 0.99
CA GLY A 208 -20.52 33.28 -0.08
C GLY A 208 -19.74 32.47 -1.12
N LEU A 209 -18.43 32.31 -0.94
CA LEU A 209 -17.55 31.48 -1.76
C LEU A 209 -17.26 30.17 -1.05
N SER A 210 -16.90 29.15 -1.83
CA SER A 210 -16.54 27.84 -1.31
C SER A 210 -15.42 27.21 -2.13
N GLY A 211 -14.66 26.34 -1.50
CA GLY A 211 -13.60 25.57 -2.12
C GLY A 211 -13.39 24.26 -1.38
N PHE A 212 -12.75 23.30 -2.03
CA PHE A 212 -12.51 21.99 -1.47
C PHE A 212 -11.23 21.40 -2.06
N SER A 213 -10.61 20.48 -1.33
CA SER A 213 -9.43 19.75 -1.77
C SER A 213 -9.32 18.42 -1.04
N ALA A 214 -8.60 17.46 -1.62
CA ALA A 214 -8.21 16.25 -0.91
C ALA A 214 -6.79 16.43 -0.34
N ALA A 215 -6.63 16.21 0.96
CA ALA A 215 -5.35 16.23 1.64
C ALA A 215 -5.01 14.83 2.14
N VAL A 216 -3.78 14.36 1.93
CA VAL A 216 -3.30 13.12 2.53
C VAL A 216 -2.63 13.44 3.86
N VAL A 217 -3.22 12.94 4.95
CA VAL A 217 -2.69 13.13 6.32
C VAL A 217 -1.86 11.91 6.72
N PRO A 218 -0.56 12.05 7.03
CA PRO A 218 0.25 10.92 7.47
C PRO A 218 -0.08 10.51 8.91
N ARG A 219 0.21 9.27 9.26
CA ARG A 219 0.08 8.75 10.64
C ARG A 219 1.12 9.40 11.55
N GLY A 220 0.72 10.21 12.53
CA GLY A 220 1.64 10.83 13.49
C GLY A 220 2.57 11.92 12.94
N GLY A 221 2.40 12.31 11.67
CA GLY A 221 3.21 13.35 11.02
C GLY A 221 2.42 14.65 10.78
N SER A 222 3.02 15.56 10.02
CA SER A 222 2.38 16.80 9.57
C SER A 222 2.05 16.77 8.08
N ALA A 223 0.88 17.25 7.71
CA ALA A 223 0.45 17.51 6.34
C ALA A 223 0.13 18.99 6.13
N ALA A 224 0.15 19.41 4.87
CA ALA A 224 -0.31 20.71 4.44
C ALA A 224 -1.28 20.57 3.26
N ALA A 225 -2.26 21.46 3.18
CA ALA A 225 -3.19 21.55 2.06
C ALA A 225 -3.43 23.01 1.68
N ARG A 226 -3.74 23.24 0.41
CA ARG A 226 -4.18 24.54 -0.10
C ARG A 226 -5.56 24.43 -0.74
N ILE A 227 -6.40 25.40 -0.48
CA ILE A 227 -7.76 25.48 -1.04
C ILE A 227 -7.96 26.87 -1.63
N ALA A 228 -8.34 26.95 -2.90
CA ALA A 228 -8.81 28.20 -3.50
C ALA A 228 -10.33 28.32 -3.28
N LEU A 229 -10.79 29.51 -2.88
CA LEU A 229 -12.22 29.83 -2.85
C LEU A 229 -12.64 30.44 -4.19
N ASP A 230 -13.70 29.86 -4.75
CA ASP A 230 -14.35 30.35 -5.96
C ASP A 230 -15.86 30.49 -5.71
N ALA A 231 -16.57 31.11 -6.66
CA ALA A 231 -18.03 31.18 -6.62
C ALA A 231 -18.60 29.76 -6.56
N ALA A 232 -19.50 29.51 -5.61
CA ALA A 232 -20.15 28.22 -5.47
C ALA A 232 -20.85 27.84 -6.79
N ARG A 233 -20.50 26.68 -7.34
CA ARG A 233 -21.20 26.08 -8.50
C ARG A 233 -22.36 25.23 -8.04
#